data_AF-A0A368F997-F1
#
_entry.id   AF-A0A368F997-F1
#
_cell.length_a   1.000
_cell.length_b   1.000
_cell.length_c   1.000
_cell.angle_alpha   90.00
_cell.angle_beta   90.00
_cell.angle_gamma   90.00
#
_symmetry.space_group_name_H-M   'P 1'
#
loop_
_entity.id
_entity.type
_entity.pdbx_description
1 polymer ?
#
loop_
_entity_poly.entity_id
_entity_poly.type
_entity_poly.pdbx_seq_one_letter_code
_entity_poly.pdbx_strand_id
1 'polypeptide(L)'
;MVHSWNRIEKNDYLNPKSRPEKMVQVLIETGPSITISAFTNILAFAIGAYSSPPEIRLFCIGNAACIFMDMTYQLTFYTAVMALFADSPQPHSEKEQPSRIKTAAQDFLRWYTGVVSDWKVALVVMLVWTVYVGGAIVVGWVALIRQAIISHFVLQRSRVENKYNPLQTY
;
A
#
# COMPACT_ATOMS: atom_id res chain seq x y z
N MET A 1 1.54 9.47 11.48
CA MET A 1 2.06 10.69 12.17
C MET A 1 1.37 10.93 13.51
N VAL A 2 0.05 11.13 13.60
CA VAL A 2 -0.66 11.43 14.88
C VAL A 2 -0.39 10.39 15.97
N HIS A 3 -0.40 9.09 15.64
CA HIS A 3 -0.12 8.06 16.63
C HIS A 3 1.30 8.19 17.24
N SER A 4 2.31 8.44 16.41
CA SER A 4 3.69 8.68 16.87
C SER A 4 3.79 9.98 17.67
N TRP A 5 3.03 11.01 17.28
CA TRP A 5 2.92 12.26 18.05
C TRP A 5 2.38 12.01 19.46
N ASN A 6 1.23 11.34 19.59
CA ASN A 6 0.62 11.03 20.89
C ASN A 6 1.56 10.17 21.76
N ARG A 7 2.33 9.26 21.14
CA ARG A 7 3.35 8.45 21.82
C ARG A 7 4.51 9.31 22.34
N ILE A 8 5.01 10.24 21.54
CA ILE A 8 6.11 11.13 21.91
C ILE A 8 5.66 12.13 22.98
N GLU A 9 4.45 12.68 22.86
CA GLU A 9 3.85 13.58 23.85
C GLU A 9 3.71 12.91 25.22
N LYS A 10 3.27 11.64 25.25
CA LYS A 10 3.18 10.87 26.50
C LYS A 10 4.56 10.58 27.13
N ASN A 11 5.63 10.51 26.33
CA ASN A 11 6.98 10.27 26.83
C ASN A 11 7.71 11.57 27.22
N ASP A 12 7.16 12.73 26.87
CA ASP A 12 7.77 14.05 27.08
C ASP A 12 7.84 14.47 28.57
N TYR A 13 7.04 13.85 29.45
CA TYR A 13 7.10 14.10 30.89
C TYR A 13 8.48 13.82 31.50
N LEU A 14 9.29 12.94 30.89
CA LEU A 14 10.63 12.61 31.37
C LEU A 14 11.71 13.57 30.86
N ASN A 15 11.52 14.22 29.71
CA ASN A 15 12.49 15.11 29.12
C ASN A 15 11.77 16.11 28.20
N PRO A 16 11.44 17.32 28.70
CA PRO A 16 10.63 18.27 27.97
C PRO A 16 11.39 18.80 26.75
N LYS A 17 10.95 18.39 25.56
CA LYS A 17 11.53 18.86 24.30
C LYS A 17 10.78 20.05 23.74
N SER A 18 11.48 20.87 22.96
CA SER A 18 10.82 21.95 22.23
C SER A 18 9.86 21.38 21.17
N ARG A 19 8.80 22.12 20.83
CA ARG A 19 7.82 21.70 19.80
C ARG A 19 8.46 21.29 18.46
N PRO A 20 9.41 22.07 17.88
CA PRO A 20 10.05 21.66 16.65
C PRO A 20 10.85 20.37 16.83
N GLU A 21 11.50 20.14 17.97
CA GLU A 21 12.21 18.88 18.24
C GLU A 21 11.26 17.68 18.30
N LYS A 22 10.09 17.81 18.91
CA LYS A 22 9.06 16.76 18.92
C LYS A 22 8.59 16.44 17.51
N MET A 23 8.32 17.48 16.71
CA MET A 23 7.86 17.29 15.33
C MET A 23 8.94 16.67 14.45
N VAL A 24 10.20 17.09 14.62
CA VAL A 24 11.35 16.49 13.95
C VAL A 24 11.44 15.00 14.32
N GLN A 25 11.27 14.65 15.59
CA GLN A 25 11.29 13.24 16.01
C GLN A 25 10.15 12.43 15.37
N VAL A 26 8.92 12.97 15.34
CA VAL A 26 7.78 12.32 14.66
C VAL A 26 8.06 12.11 13.16
N LEU A 27 8.64 13.12 12.51
CA LEU A 27 8.95 13.09 11.09
C LEU A 27 10.09 12.11 10.77
N ILE A 28 11.10 12.00 11.65
CA ILE A 28 12.16 11.00 11.51
C ILE A 28 11.61 9.58 11.67
N GLU A 29 10.67 9.36 12.60
CA GLU A 29 10.08 8.03 12.82
C GLU A 29 9.10 7.60 11.72
N THR A 30 8.33 8.55 11.15
CA THR A 30 7.21 8.21 10.24
C THR A 30 7.42 8.65 8.79
N GLY A 31 8.25 9.66 8.54
CA GLY A 31 8.52 10.22 7.21
C GLY A 31 9.07 9.18 6.22
N PRO A 32 10.08 8.36 6.57
CA PRO A 32 10.60 7.35 5.66
C PRO A 32 9.53 6.35 5.20
N SER A 33 8.65 5.91 6.10
CA SER A 33 7.57 4.97 5.79
C SER A 33 6.56 5.57 4.81
N ILE A 34 6.14 6.82 5.06
CA ILE A 34 5.20 7.55 4.18
C ILE A 34 5.81 7.73 2.79
N THR A 35 7.06 8.19 2.71
CA THR A 35 7.74 8.43 1.43
C THR A 35 7.94 7.13 0.65
N ILE A 36 8.39 6.05 1.30
CA ILE A 36 8.55 4.75 0.62
C ILE A 36 7.21 4.25 0.09
N SER A 37 6.15 4.32 0.89
CA SER A 37 4.82 3.90 0.45
C SER A 37 4.27 4.74 -0.71
N ALA A 38 4.41 6.07 -0.65
CA ALA A 38 3.99 6.95 -1.72
C ALA A 38 4.80 6.69 -3.00
N PHE A 39 6.12 6.51 -2.86
CA PHE A 39 7.01 6.25 -3.98
C PHE A 39 6.69 4.93 -4.69
N THR A 40 6.48 3.84 -3.96
CA THR A 40 6.10 2.56 -4.56
C THR A 40 4.73 2.62 -5.24
N ASN A 41 3.76 3.34 -4.65
CA ASN A 41 2.46 3.56 -5.28
C ASN A 41 2.58 4.36 -6.58
N ILE A 42 3.36 5.45 -6.60
CA ILE A 42 3.62 6.24 -7.81
C ILE A 42 4.25 5.37 -8.90
N LEU A 43 5.25 4.54 -8.56
CA LEU A 43 5.87 3.61 -9.51
C LEU A 43 4.88 2.56 -10.03
N ALA A 44 4.04 1.99 -9.16
CA ALA A 44 3.01 1.03 -9.56
C ALA A 44 2.02 1.65 -10.55
N PHE A 45 1.56 2.89 -10.29
CA PHE A 45 0.70 3.63 -11.22
C PHE A 45 1.42 4.06 -12.49
N ALA A 46 2.72 4.39 -12.44
CA ALA A 46 3.50 4.74 -13.63
C ALA A 46 3.67 3.54 -14.57
N ILE A 47 4.00 2.36 -14.03
CA ILE A 47 4.07 1.11 -14.79
C ILE A 47 2.67 0.75 -15.33
N GLY A 48 1.63 0.93 -14.51
CA GLY A 48 0.24 0.77 -14.93
C GLY A 48 -0.14 1.69 -16.09
N ALA A 49 0.28 2.95 -16.08
CA ALA A 49 0.05 3.91 -17.15
C ALA A 49 0.85 3.62 -18.43
N TYR A 50 1.97 2.90 -18.32
CA TYR A 50 2.73 2.48 -19.49
C TYR A 50 2.07 1.28 -20.19
N SER A 51 1.58 0.31 -19.41
CA SER A 51 1.03 -0.94 -19.93
C SER A 51 -0.47 -0.92 -20.25
N SER A 52 -1.22 0.08 -19.77
CA SER A 52 -2.69 0.09 -19.88
C SER A 52 -3.21 0.66 -21.21
N PRO A 53 -4.44 0.29 -21.63
CA PRO A 53 -5.19 0.94 -22.71
C PRO A 53 -5.39 2.45 -22.48
N PRO A 54 -5.53 3.27 -23.54
CA PRO A 54 -5.54 4.74 -23.46
C PRO A 54 -6.57 5.32 -22.48
N GLU A 55 -7.70 4.65 -22.29
CA GLU A 55 -8.77 5.07 -21.38
C GLU A 55 -8.32 5.01 -19.90
N ILE A 56 -7.50 4.03 -19.53
CA ILE A 56 -7.04 3.80 -18.15
C ILE A 56 -5.74 4.55 -17.86
N ARG A 57 -4.95 4.86 -18.90
CA ARG A 57 -3.68 5.60 -18.74
C ARG A 57 -3.87 6.96 -18.09
N LEU A 58 -4.91 7.70 -18.49
CA LEU A 58 -5.20 9.02 -17.92
C LEU A 58 -5.52 8.92 -16.42
N PHE A 59 -6.26 7.88 -16.03
CA PHE A 59 -6.56 7.59 -14.63
C PHE A 59 -5.29 7.26 -13.83
N CYS A 60 -4.41 6.40 -14.35
CA CYS A 60 -3.18 6.04 -13.67
C CYS A 60 -2.23 7.24 -13.49
N ILE A 61 -2.07 8.08 -14.52
CA ILE A 61 -1.25 9.30 -14.44
C ILE A 61 -1.85 10.29 -13.42
N GLY A 62 -3.19 10.46 -13.43
CA GLY A 62 -3.89 11.29 -12.46
C GLY A 62 -3.63 10.84 -11.02
N ASN A 63 -3.77 9.55 -10.73
CA ASN A 63 -3.50 9.01 -9.39
C ASN A 63 -2.04 9.16 -8.98
N ALA A 64 -1.09 8.92 -9.88
CA ALA A 64 0.33 9.13 -9.60
C ALA A 64 0.62 10.59 -9.20
N ALA A 65 0.04 11.56 -9.93
CA ALA A 65 0.16 12.97 -9.60
C ALA A 65 -0.53 13.34 -8.27
N CYS A 66 -1.73 12.81 -8.00
CA CYS A 66 -2.44 13.01 -6.74
C CYS A 66 -1.64 12.50 -5.54
N ILE A 67 -1.06 11.30 -5.62
CA ILE A 67 -0.26 10.70 -4.55
C ILE A 67 1.03 11.49 -4.31
N PHE A 68 1.66 11.99 -5.39
CA PHE A 68 2.84 12.85 -5.27
C PHE A 68 2.52 14.16 -4.53
N MET A 69 1.40 14.80 -4.89
CA MET A 69 0.94 16.00 -4.21
C MET A 69 0.55 15.71 -2.76
N ASP A 70 -0.16 14.62 -2.50
CA ASP A 70 -0.54 14.18 -1.16
C ASP A 70 0.69 13.98 -0.26
N MET A 71 1.73 13.29 -0.75
CA MET A 71 3.00 13.14 -0.04
C MET A 71 3.63 14.50 0.29
N THR A 72 3.66 15.43 -0.68
CA THR A 72 4.21 16.78 -0.47
C THR A 72 3.43 17.56 0.59
N TYR A 73 2.09 17.54 0.52
CA TYR A 73 1.22 18.19 1.50
C TYR A 73 1.32 17.55 2.89
N GLN A 74 1.45 16.22 2.95
CA GLN A 74 1.55 15.51 4.22
C GLN A 74 2.88 15.78 4.94
N LEU A 75 3.99 15.90 4.20
CA LEU A 75 5.30 16.22 4.79
C LEU A 75 5.45 17.69 5.20
N THR A 76 4.81 18.62 4.48
CA THR A 76 4.97 20.06 4.71
C THR A 76 3.80 20.67 5.48
N PHE A 77 2.66 20.81 4.82
CA PHE A 77 1.48 21.49 5.34
C PHE A 77 0.90 20.78 6.56
N TYR A 78 0.71 19.47 6.48
CA TYR A 78 0.15 18.70 7.59
C TYR A 78 1.09 18.67 8.82
N THR A 79 2.41 18.54 8.60
CA THR A 79 3.41 18.68 9.67
C THR A 79 3.36 20.05 10.34
N ALA A 80 3.25 21.13 9.56
CA ALA A 80 3.16 22.49 10.10
C ALA A 80 1.86 22.70 10.91
N VAL A 81 0.72 22.24 10.36
CA VAL A 81 -0.58 22.25 11.05
C VAL A 81 -0.49 21.49 12.37
N MET A 82 0.03 20.26 12.38
CA MET A 82 0.20 19.48 13.60
C MET A 82 1.08 20.21 14.65
N ALA A 83 2.11 20.93 14.23
CA ALA A 83 2.98 21.67 15.15
C ALA A 83 2.31 22.91 15.77
N LEU A 84 1.38 23.54 15.03
CA LEU A 84 0.59 24.67 15.49
C LEU A 84 -0.57 24.23 16.41
N PHE A 85 -1.32 23.19 16.01
CA PHE A 85 -2.48 22.71 16.76
C PHE A 85 -2.10 22.00 18.07
N ALA A 86 -0.84 21.59 18.23
CA ALA A 86 -0.30 21.12 19.50
C ALA A 86 -0.36 22.16 20.65
N ASP A 87 -0.57 23.45 20.32
CA ASP A 87 -0.62 24.55 21.29
C ASP A 87 -2.02 24.79 21.89
N SER A 88 -3.07 24.29 21.22
CA SER A 88 -4.39 24.31 21.84
C SER A 88 -4.29 23.45 23.09
N PRO A 89 -4.58 23.99 24.30
CA PRO A 89 -4.77 23.16 25.48
C PRO A 89 -5.94 22.26 25.11
N GLN A 90 -5.64 21.07 24.57
CA GLN A 90 -6.67 20.08 24.36
C GLN A 90 -7.20 19.86 25.77
N PRO A 91 -8.49 20.09 26.02
CA PRO A 91 -9.07 19.84 27.32
C PRO A 91 -9.12 18.34 27.52
N HIS A 92 -7.95 17.72 27.74
CA HIS A 92 -7.75 16.28 27.92
C HIS A 92 -8.79 15.48 27.11
N SER A 93 -8.95 15.81 25.80
CA SER A 93 -10.19 15.47 25.10
C SER A 93 -10.25 13.96 24.98
N GLU A 94 -11.17 13.43 25.76
CA GLU A 94 -11.47 12.04 25.98
C GLU A 94 -10.32 11.20 26.53
N LYS A 95 -10.41 10.90 27.83
CA LYS A 95 -9.98 9.59 28.34
C LYS A 95 -10.66 8.53 27.48
N GLU A 96 -10.04 8.16 26.35
CA GLU A 96 -10.53 7.12 25.47
C GLU A 96 -10.54 5.83 26.29
N GLN A 97 -11.74 5.50 26.76
CA GLN A 97 -12.13 4.43 27.68
C GLN A 97 -11.06 3.33 27.80
N PRO A 98 -10.25 3.28 28.87
CA PRO A 98 -9.43 2.11 29.14
C PRO A 98 -10.36 1.11 29.83
N SER A 99 -11.18 0.37 29.08
CA SER A 99 -12.15 -0.51 29.75
C SER A 99 -12.13 -1.94 29.25
N ARG A 100 -12.29 -2.20 27.95
CA ARG A 100 -12.36 -3.61 27.48
C ARG A 100 -11.75 -3.85 26.10
N ILE A 101 -11.92 -2.93 25.17
CA ILE A 101 -11.48 -3.12 23.77
C ILE A 101 -9.96 -3.09 23.64
N LYS A 102 -9.28 -2.13 24.28
CA LYS A 102 -7.81 -2.07 24.27
C LYS A 102 -7.18 -3.29 24.94
N THR A 103 -7.74 -3.74 26.06
CA THR A 103 -7.30 -4.95 26.78
C THR A 103 -7.53 -6.20 25.93
N ALA A 104 -8.73 -6.38 25.37
CA ALA A 104 -9.03 -7.51 24.49
C ALA A 104 -8.18 -7.50 23.20
N ALA A 105 -7.93 -6.33 22.62
CA ALA A 105 -7.04 -6.19 21.47
C ALA A 105 -5.59 -6.53 21.83
N GLN A 106 -5.10 -6.08 22.99
CA GLN A 106 -3.77 -6.44 23.47
C GLN A 106 -3.65 -7.94 23.77
N ASP A 107 -4.66 -8.54 24.41
CA ASP A 107 -4.69 -9.97 24.70
C ASP A 107 -4.73 -10.79 23.40
N PHE A 108 -5.54 -10.36 22.43
CA PHE A 108 -5.58 -10.96 21.10
C PHE A 108 -4.25 -10.81 20.36
N LEU A 109 -3.65 -9.62 20.35
CA LEU A 109 -2.35 -9.36 19.73
C LEU A 109 -1.25 -10.20 20.38
N ARG A 110 -1.28 -10.38 21.70
CA ARG A 110 -0.31 -11.23 22.43
C ARG A 110 -0.50 -12.69 22.07
N TRP A 111 -1.73 -13.18 22.05
CA TRP A 111 -2.04 -14.54 21.61
C TRP A 111 -1.63 -14.77 20.16
N TYR A 112 -1.99 -13.86 19.24
CA TYR A 112 -1.63 -13.91 17.83
C TYR A 112 -0.11 -13.87 17.63
N THR A 113 0.58 -12.97 18.33
CA THR A 113 2.06 -12.91 18.32
C THR A 113 2.66 -14.23 18.80
N GLY A 114 2.10 -14.85 19.85
CA GLY A 114 2.54 -16.16 20.32
C GLY A 114 2.37 -17.25 19.25
N VAL A 115 1.17 -17.35 18.67
CA VAL A 115 0.85 -18.32 17.62
C VAL A 115 1.70 -18.12 16.36
N VAL A 116 1.94 -16.88 15.94
CA VAL A 116 2.76 -16.58 14.76
C VAL A 116 4.25 -16.75 15.03
N SER A 117 4.71 -16.44 16.25
CA SER A 117 6.11 -16.59 16.65
C SER A 117 6.53 -18.04 16.80
N ASP A 118 5.58 -18.97 16.98
CA ASP A 118 5.89 -20.39 17.00
C ASP A 118 6.40 -20.84 15.63
N TRP A 119 7.67 -21.24 15.60
CA TRP A 119 8.35 -21.57 14.34
C TRP A 119 7.67 -22.70 13.55
N LYS A 120 6.99 -23.64 14.23
CA LYS A 120 6.21 -24.72 13.59
C LYS A 120 4.99 -24.18 12.87
N VAL A 121 4.27 -23.25 13.49
CA VAL A 121 3.10 -22.60 12.89
C VAL A 121 3.56 -21.72 11.73
N ALA A 122 4.64 -20.95 11.92
CA ALA A 122 5.25 -20.16 10.86
C ALA A 122 5.64 -21.04 9.66
N LEU A 123 6.26 -22.20 9.87
CA LEU A 123 6.60 -23.14 8.78
C LEU A 123 5.36 -23.65 8.03
N VAL A 124 4.30 -24.02 8.75
CA VAL A 124 3.05 -24.49 8.12
C VAL A 124 2.42 -23.37 7.30
N VAL A 125 2.34 -22.16 7.84
CA VAL A 125 1.82 -20.98 7.14
C VAL A 125 2.65 -20.67 5.90
N MET A 126 3.98 -20.72 6.01
CA MET A 126 4.88 -20.53 4.88
C MET A 126 4.66 -21.58 3.79
N LEU A 127 4.53 -22.87 4.17
CA LEU A 127 4.24 -23.94 3.22
C LEU A 127 2.91 -23.74 2.49
N VAL A 128 1.86 -23.39 3.22
CA VAL A 128 0.53 -23.11 2.65
C VAL A 128 0.61 -21.92 1.70
N TRP A 129 1.30 -20.85 2.09
CA TRP A 129 1.49 -19.66 1.26
C TRP A 129 2.27 -19.99 -0.02
N THR A 130 3.35 -20.78 0.08
CA THR A 130 4.13 -21.21 -1.09
C THR A 130 3.32 -22.09 -2.02
N VAL A 131 2.50 -23.02 -1.51
CA VAL A 131 1.62 -23.85 -2.33
C VAL A 131 0.56 -22.99 -3.02
N TYR A 132 -0.03 -22.04 -2.31
CA TYR A 132 -1.02 -21.12 -2.88
C TYR A 132 -0.43 -20.24 -3.99
N VAL A 133 0.73 -19.60 -3.72
CA VAL A 133 1.41 -18.74 -4.70
C VAL A 133 1.92 -19.56 -5.88
N GLY A 134 2.52 -20.73 -5.63
CA GLY A 134 2.97 -21.64 -6.69
C GLY A 134 1.81 -22.08 -7.57
N GLY A 135 0.67 -22.43 -6.98
CA GLY A 135 -0.55 -22.77 -7.71
C GLY A 135 -1.05 -21.61 -8.57
N ALA A 136 -1.13 -20.39 -8.01
CA ALA A 136 -1.55 -19.20 -8.76
C ALA A 136 -0.63 -18.89 -9.94
N ILE A 137 0.69 -19.04 -9.76
CA ILE A 137 1.68 -18.86 -10.82
C ILE A 137 1.45 -19.90 -11.94
N VAL A 138 1.33 -21.20 -11.60
CA VAL A 138 1.12 -22.27 -12.60
C VAL A 138 -0.18 -22.05 -13.37
N VAL A 139 -1.28 -21.73 -12.69
CA VAL A 139 -2.57 -21.43 -13.33
C VAL A 139 -2.46 -20.22 -14.25
N GLY A 140 -1.75 -19.16 -13.82
CA GLY A 140 -1.46 -18.00 -14.64
C GLY A 140 -0.69 -18.33 -15.92
N TRP A 141 0.38 -19.12 -15.82
CA TRP A 141 1.16 -19.57 -16.99
C TRP A 141 0.34 -20.42 -17.95
N VAL A 142 -0.47 -21.35 -17.44
CA VAL A 142 -1.36 -22.18 -18.28
C VAL A 142 -2.39 -21.33 -19.02
N ALA A 143 -2.98 -20.32 -18.36
CA ALA A 143 -3.93 -19.41 -18.98
C ALA A 143 -3.28 -18.56 -20.08
N LEU A 144 -2.06 -18.07 -19.85
CA LEU A 144 -1.30 -17.30 -20.85
C LEU A 144 -0.94 -18.14 -22.08
N ILE A 145 -0.45 -19.37 -21.88
CA ILE A 145 -0.15 -20.30 -22.98
C ILE A 145 -1.41 -20.59 -23.79
N ARG A 146 -2.54 -20.83 -23.11
CA ARG A 146 -3.83 -21.07 -23.77
C ARG A 146 -4.27 -19.86 -24.59
N GLN A 147 -4.14 -18.64 -24.07
CA GLN A 147 -4.45 -17.41 -24.80
C GLN A 147 -3.52 -17.21 -26.01
N ALA A 148 -2.23 -17.51 -25.89
CA ALA A 148 -1.27 -17.41 -26.99
C ALA A 148 -1.54 -18.42 -28.11
N ILE A 149 -1.95 -19.65 -27.79
CA ILE A 149 -2.34 -20.66 -28.79
C ILE A 149 -3.61 -20.21 -29.52
N ILE A 150 -4.61 -19.71 -28.79
CA ILE A 150 -5.86 -19.22 -29.39
C ILE A 150 -5.58 -18.03 -30.32
N SER A 151 -4.79 -17.04 -29.90
CA SER A 151 -4.47 -15.88 -30.73
C SER A 151 -3.68 -16.28 -31.98
N HIS A 152 -2.73 -17.21 -31.86
CA HIS A 152 -1.99 -17.74 -33.01
C HIS A 152 -2.93 -18.48 -33.99
N PHE A 153 -3.86 -19.29 -33.49
CA PHE A 153 -4.81 -20.02 -34.32
C PHE A 153 -5.80 -19.09 -35.04
N VAL A 154 -6.31 -18.06 -34.34
CA VAL A 154 -7.18 -17.02 -34.93
C VAL A 154 -6.46 -16.25 -36.04
N LEU A 155 -5.20 -15.85 -35.81
CA LEU A 155 -4.40 -15.15 -36.82
C LEU A 155 -4.12 -16.01 -38.05
N GLN A 156 -3.86 -17.31 -37.88
CA GLN A 156 -3.71 -18.26 -39.00
C GLN A 156 -5.02 -18.39 -39.79
N ARG A 157 -6.16 -18.50 -39.10
CA ARG A 157 -7.48 -18.56 -39.75
C ARG A 157 -7.79 -17.30 -40.56
N SER A 158 -7.58 -16.10 -40.00
CA SER A 158 -7.78 -14.85 -40.73
C SER A 158 -6.84 -14.72 -41.94
N ARG A 159 -5.60 -15.20 -41.84
CA ARG A 159 -4.65 -15.22 -42.97
C ARG A 159 -5.12 -16.15 -44.09
N VAL A 160 -5.70 -17.30 -43.74
CA VAL A 160 -6.27 -18.25 -44.71
C VAL A 160 -7.53 -17.66 -45.36
N GLU A 161 -8.48 -17.15 -44.59
CA GLU A 161 -9.69 -16.49 -45.13
C GLU A 161 -9.34 -15.31 -46.06
N ASN A 162 -8.39 -14.46 -45.68
CA ASN A 162 -7.91 -13.36 -46.52
C ASN A 162 -7.22 -13.84 -47.81
N LYS A 163 -6.57 -15.02 -47.81
CA LYS A 163 -5.92 -15.59 -49.00
C LYS A 163 -6.94 -16.13 -50.03
N TYR A 164 -8.10 -16.59 -49.56
CA TYR A 164 -9.14 -17.17 -50.43
C TYR A 164 -10.24 -16.17 -50.84
N ASN A 165 -10.38 -15.04 -50.13
CA ASN A 165 -11.33 -13.99 -50.49
C ASN A 165 -10.71 -12.58 -50.42
N PRO A 166 -9.79 -12.23 -51.34
CA PRO A 166 -9.06 -10.95 -51.29
C PRO A 166 -9.93 -9.71 -51.59
N LEU A 167 -11.20 -9.89 -51.96
CA LEU A 167 -12.10 -8.83 -52.43
C LEU A 167 -12.88 -8.10 -51.31
N GLN A 168 -12.69 -8.46 -50.03
CA GLN A 168 -13.34 -7.80 -48.89
C GLN A 168 -12.49 -6.70 -48.21
N THR A 169 -11.31 -6.36 -48.77
CA THR A 169 -10.35 -5.44 -48.13
C THR A 169 -10.32 -4.04 -48.79
N TYR A 170 -11.39 -3.63 -49.48
CA TYR A 170 -11.59 -2.24 -49.93
C TYR A 170 -12.88 -1.66 -49.34
#